data_AF-K1LYZ8-F1
#
_entry.id   AF-K1LYZ8-F1
#
_cell.length_a   1.000
_cell.length_b   1.000
_cell.length_c   1.000
_cell.angle_alpha   90.00
_cell.angle_beta   90.00
_cell.angle_gamma   90.00
#
_symmetry.space_group_name_H-M   'P 1'
#
loop_
_entity.id
_entity.type
_entity.pdbx_description
1 polymer ?
#
loop_
_entity_poly.entity_id
_entity_poly.type
_entity_poly.pdbx_seq_one_letter_code
_entity_poly.pdbx_strand_id
1 'polypeptide(L)' 'MNGTESLLEMMKQFNLPVLSQHGKHIETQNGYVIEVEGPDLYKLIHLGDVIAPFDDLEELCGFIKTYS' A
#
# COMPACT_ATOMS: atom_id res chain seq x y z
N MET A 1 -0.76 0.56 17.24
CA MET A 1 0.08 0.51 16.03
C MET A 1 -0.53 1.47 15.03
N ASN A 2 0.26 2.31 14.37
CA ASN A 2 -0.22 3.21 13.33
C ASN A 2 -0.37 2.42 12.02
N GLY A 3 -1.44 2.63 11.24
CA GLY A 3 -1.70 1.87 10.01
C GLY A 3 -0.55 1.95 8.99
N THR A 4 0.17 3.09 8.96
CA THR A 4 1.39 3.24 8.13
C THR A 4 2.52 2.30 8.57
N GLU A 5 2.71 2.10 9.88
CA GLU A 5 3.77 1.21 10.39
C GLU A 5 3.47 -0.25 10.02
N SER A 6 2.22 -0.69 10.24
CA SER A 6 1.76 -2.03 9.88
C SER A 6 1.94 -2.31 8.38
N LEU A 7 1.58 -1.33 7.53
CA LEU A 7 1.75 -1.43 6.09
C LEU A 7 3.23 -1.57 5.69
N LEU A 8 4.12 -0.75 6.24
CA LEU A 8 5.56 -0.80 5.92
C LEU A 8 6.19 -2.14 6.33
N GLU A 9 5.82 -2.66 7.51
CA GLU A 9 6.24 -3.99 7.95
C GLU A 9 5.77 -5.08 6.99
N MET A 10 4.49 -5.04 6.58
CA MET A 10 3.94 -6.02 5.63
C MET A 10 4.61 -5.93 4.25
N MET A 11 4.77 -4.73 3.71
CA MET A 11 5.46 -4.53 2.43
C MET A 11 6.88 -5.09 2.45
N LYS A 12 7.60 -4.90 3.56
CA LYS A 12 8.93 -5.49 3.75
C LYS A 12 8.89 -7.02 3.78
N GLN A 13 7.92 -7.63 4.47
CA GLN A 13 7.72 -9.08 4.46
C GLN A 13 7.43 -9.62 3.04
N PHE A 14 6.64 -8.86 2.26
CA PHE A 14 6.31 -9.21 0.89
C PHE A 14 7.43 -8.97 -0.13
N ASN A 15 8.54 -8.35 0.29
CA ASN A 15 9.63 -7.85 -0.56
C ASN A 15 9.17 -6.80 -1.58
N LEU A 16 8.19 -5.97 -1.21
CA LEU A 16 7.74 -4.84 -2.00
C LEU A 16 8.59 -3.60 -1.69
N PRO A 17 9.30 -3.04 -2.67
CA PRO A 17 10.10 -1.84 -2.43
C PRO A 17 9.20 -0.60 -2.35
N VAL A 18 9.43 0.18 -1.30
CA VAL A 18 8.84 1.51 -1.13
C VAL A 18 9.70 2.52 -1.88
N LEU A 19 9.14 3.20 -2.86
CA LEU A 19 9.86 4.21 -3.65
C LEU A 19 9.92 5.55 -2.92
N SER A 20 8.81 5.97 -2.31
CA SER A 20 8.70 7.22 -1.58
C SER A 20 7.53 7.18 -0.60
N GLN A 21 7.62 8.01 0.44
CA GLN A 21 6.58 8.15 1.46
C GLN A 21 6.27 9.63 1.65
N HIS A 22 5.01 9.99 1.43
CA HIS A 22 4.49 11.36 1.57
C HIS A 22 3.31 11.37 2.54
N GLY A 23 3.60 11.50 3.83
CA GLY A 23 2.58 11.49 4.88
C GLY A 23 1.83 10.16 4.93
N LYS A 24 0.56 10.17 4.50
CA LYS A 24 -0.30 8.97 4.43
C LYS A 24 -0.22 8.22 3.09
N HIS A 25 0.54 8.72 2.13
CA HIS A 25 0.73 8.09 0.82
C HIS A 25 2.07 7.36 0.76
N ILE A 26 2.04 6.11 0.32
CA ILE A 26 3.22 5.27 0.09
C ILE A 26 3.28 4.93 -1.39
N GLU A 27 4.29 5.43 -2.08
CA GLU A 27 4.54 5.13 -3.48
C GLU A 27 5.32 3.83 -3.61
N THR A 28 4.87 2.99 -4.53
CA THR A 28 5.40 1.66 -4.79
C THR A 28 5.70 1.52 -6.30
N GLN A 29 6.07 0.34 -6.76
CA GLN A 29 6.45 0.12 -8.16
C GLN A 29 5.26 0.25 -9.11
N ASN A 30 5.56 0.40 -10.40
CA ASN A 30 4.59 0.47 -11.50
C ASN A 30 3.49 1.53 -11.36
N GLY A 31 3.73 2.60 -10.59
CA GLY A 31 2.76 3.67 -10.42
C GLY A 31 1.62 3.35 -9.46
N TYR A 32 1.77 2.30 -8.64
CA TYR A 32 0.88 2.01 -7.51
C TYR A 32 1.23 2.89 -6.31
N VAL A 33 0.21 3.50 -5.72
CA VAL A 33 0.28 4.32 -4.51
C VAL A 33 -0.73 3.81 -3.51
N ILE A 34 -0.32 3.63 -2.26
CA ILE A 34 -1.17 3.21 -1.16
C ILE A 34 -1.45 4.42 -0.29
N GLU A 35 -2.71 4.78 -0.12
CA GLU A 35 -3.14 5.81 0.84
C GLU A 35 -3.66 5.14 2.11
N VAL A 36 -3.11 5.51 3.27
CA VAL A 36 -3.59 5.07 4.60
C VAL A 36 -4.69 6.01 5.07
N GLU A 37 -5.94 5.53 5.11
CA GLU A 37 -7.10 6.32 5.52
C GLU A 37 -7.47 6.12 7.01
N GLY A 38 -7.11 4.99 7.59
CA GLY A 38 -7.47 4.64 8.97
C GLY A 38 -6.63 3.50 9.55
N PRO A 39 -6.96 3.04 10.78
CA PRO A 39 -6.18 2.02 11.49
C PRO A 39 -6.09 0.67 10.78
N ASP A 40 -7.01 0.36 9.85
CA ASP A 40 -7.00 -0.84 9.02
C ASP A 40 -7.72 -0.54 7.69
N LEU A 41 -7.52 0.66 7.13
CA LEU A 41 -8.15 1.05 5.87
C LEU A 41 -7.11 1.67 4.95
N TYR A 42 -6.93 1.03 3.81
CA TYR A 42 -5.94 1.36 2.81
C TYR A 42 -6.62 1.51 1.46
N LYS A 43 -6.19 2.48 0.67
CA LYS A 43 -6.70 2.70 -0.68
C LYS A 43 -5.58 2.50 -1.67
N LEU A 44 -5.77 1.57 -2.60
CA LEU A 44 -4.85 1.38 -3.70
C LEU A 44 -5.22 2.31 -4.85
N ILE A 45 -4.24 3.10 -5.26
CA ILE A 45 -4.32 4.06 -6.37
C ILE A 45 -3.31 3.60 -7.42
N HIS A 46 -3.67 3.64 -8.69
CA HIS A 46 -2.76 3.33 -9.79
C HIS A 46 -2.88 4.42 -10.85
N LEU A 47 -1.78 5.10 -11.14
CA LEU A 47 -1.71 6.20 -12.12
C LEU A 47 -2.75 7.33 -11.90
N GLY A 48 -3.16 7.55 -10.64
CA GLY A 48 -4.12 8.58 -10.25
C GLY A 48 -5.57 8.09 -10.11
N ASP A 49 -5.87 6.87 -10.54
CA ASP A 49 -7.19 6.26 -10.39
C ASP A 49 -7.26 5.35 -9.15
N VAL A 50 -8.35 5.46 -8.39
CA VAL A 50 -8.60 4.57 -7.25
C VAL A 50 -9.00 3.20 -7.79
N ILE A 51 -8.19 2.18 -7.49
CA ILE A 51 -8.44 0.81 -7.93
C ILE A 51 -9.39 0.11 -6.97
N ALA A 52 -9.05 0.07 -5.69
CA ALA A 52 -9.87 -0.58 -4.67
C ALA A 52 -9.48 -0.12 -3.25
N PRO A 53 -10.44 -0.09 -2.31
CA PRO A 53 -10.16 -0.09 -0.89
C PRO A 53 -9.74 -1.50 -0.43
N PHE A 54 -8.88 -1.56 0.57
CA PHE A 54 -8.43 -2.77 1.24
C PHE A 54 -8.47 -2.54 2.76
N ASP A 55 -9.00 -3.50 3.49
CA ASP A 55 -8.90 -3.57 4.96
C ASP A 55 -7.93 -4.65 5.43
N ASP A 56 -7.46 -5.51 4.53
CA ASP A 56 -6.44 -6.52 4.78
C ASP A 56 -5.12 -6.19 4.06
N LEU A 57 -4.03 -6.15 4.83
CA LEU A 57 -2.69 -5.83 4.34
C LEU A 57 -2.05 -6.96 3.53
N GLU A 58 -2.40 -8.22 3.83
CA GLU A 58 -1.91 -9.39 3.12
C GLU A 58 -2.50 -9.42 1.71
N GLU A 59 -3.82 -9.19 1.59
CA GLU A 59 -4.50 -9.05 0.29
C GLU A 59 -3.96 -7.85 -0.50
N LEU A 60 -3.79 -6.69 0.13
CA LEU A 60 -3.23 -5.50 -0.52
C LEU A 60 -1.82 -5.76 -1.07
N CYS A 61 -0.91 -6.26 -0.24
CA CYS A 61 0.47 -6.52 -0.65
C CYS A 61 0.53 -7.68 -1.66
N GLY A 62 -0.31 -8.70 -1.51
CA GLY A 62 -0.44 -9.80 -2.47
C GLY A 62 -0.92 -9.33 -3.83
N PHE A 63 -1.90 -8.43 -3.86
CA PHE A 63 -2.38 -7.79 -5.09
C PHE A 63 -1.24 -7.03 -5.77
N ILE A 64 -0.58 -6.11 -5.05
CA ILE A 64 0.51 -5.32 -5.61
C ILE A 64 1.59 -6.26 -6.14
N LYS A 65 2.08 -7.23 -5.36
CA LYS A 65 3.11 -8.18 -5.79
C LYS A 65 2.74 -9.00 -7.02
N THR A 66 1.47 -9.30 -7.21
CA THR A 66 0.98 -10.08 -8.36
C THR A 66 0.92 -9.23 -9.63
N TYR A 67 0.66 -7.93 -9.50
CA TYR A 67 0.46 -7.01 -10.63
C TYR A 67 1.59 -5.96 -10.82
N SER A 68 2.57 -5.91 -9.89
CA SER A 68 3.79 -5.08 -9.93
C SER A 68 4.97 -5.79 -10.59
#